data_AF-A0A2H0G6F9-F1
#
_entry.id   AF-A0A2H0G6F9-F1
#
_cell.length_a   1.000
_cell.length_b   1.000
_cell.length_c   1.000
_cell.angle_alpha   90.00
_cell.angle_beta   90.00
_cell.angle_gamma   90.00
#
_symmetry.space_group_name_H-M   'P 1'
#
loop_
_entity.id
_entity.type
_entity.pdbx_description
1 polymer ?
#
loop_
_entity_poly.entity_id
_entity_poly.type
_entity_poly.pdbx_seq_one_letter_code
_entity_poly.pdbx_strand_id
1 'polypeptide(L)' 'MAIDFFQTKCRSITKEKVFGIFDAPPATLSFENPDGWNVWIDNSNEKEIIHTAIDHCLDIPGLEGERCE' A
#
# COMPACT_ATOMS: atom_id res chain seq x y z
N MET A 1 21.80 3.85 -6.10
CA MET A 1 20.85 2.74 -5.86
C MET A 1 19.48 3.21 -6.33
N ALA A 2 18.74 2.43 -7.10
CA ALA A 2 17.42 2.82 -7.60
C ALA A 2 16.36 2.03 -6.83
N ILE A 3 15.44 2.73 -6.16
CA ILE A 3 14.27 2.11 -5.52
C ILE A 3 13.23 1.91 -6.61
N ASP A 4 12.78 0.68 -6.79
CA ASP A 4 11.69 0.37 -7.71
C ASP A 4 10.35 0.40 -6.95
N PHE A 5 9.71 1.56 -6.94
CA PHE A 5 8.35 1.72 -6.38
C PHE A 5 7.27 0.98 -7.19
N PHE A 6 7.62 0.41 -8.35
CA PHE A 6 6.66 -0.24 -9.24
C PHE A 6 6.68 -1.76 -9.13
N GLN A 7 7.41 -2.33 -8.16
CA GLN A 7 7.43 -3.76 -7.91
C GLN A 7 6.01 -4.32 -7.73
N THR A 8 5.62 -5.22 -8.63
CA THR A 8 4.26 -5.76 -8.70
C THR A 8 3.85 -6.50 -7.42
N LYS A 9 4.80 -7.11 -6.72
CA LYS A 9 4.55 -7.78 -5.43
C LYS A 9 4.06 -6.85 -4.31
N CYS A 10 4.38 -5.55 -4.40
CA CYS A 10 4.00 -4.54 -3.42
C CYS A 10 2.80 -3.70 -3.87
N ARG A 11 2.23 -4.03 -5.03
CA ARG A 11 1.16 -3.27 -5.64
C ARG A 11 -0.15 -4.03 -5.58
N SER A 12 -1.20 -3.31 -5.22
CA SER A 12 -2.58 -3.76 -5.32
C SER A 12 -3.34 -2.78 -6.20
N ILE A 13 -4.24 -3.31 -7.03
CA ILE A 13 -5.05 -2.50 -7.93
C ILE A 13 -6.51 -2.72 -7.55
N THR A 14 -7.26 -1.63 -7.45
CA THR A 14 -8.71 -1.69 -7.19
C THR A 14 -9.45 -0.59 -7.94
N LYS A 15 -10.74 -0.83 -8.16
CA LYS A 15 -11.72 0.15 -8.66
C LYS A 15 -12.90 0.31 -7.70
N GLU A 16 -12.82 -0.32 -6.53
CA GLU A 16 -13.91 -0.32 -5.56
C GLU A 16 -14.26 1.10 -5.14
N LYS A 17 -15.57 1.32 -4.90
CA LYS A 17 -16.11 2.65 -4.57
C LYS A 17 -15.70 3.11 -3.20
N VAL A 18 -15.62 2.21 -2.24
CA VAL A 18 -15.19 2.51 -0.87
C VAL A 18 -14.34 1.36 -0.38
N PHE A 19 -13.17 1.67 0.15
CA PHE A 19 -12.29 0.68 0.76
C PHE A 19 -11.38 1.34 1.79
N GLY A 20 -10.90 0.53 2.72
CA GLY A 20 -9.96 0.91 3.75
C GLY A 20 -8.53 0.56 3.40
N ILE A 21 -7.62 1.21 4.11
CA ILE A 21 -6.23 0.78 4.25
C ILE A 21 -6.03 0.41 5.72
N PHE A 22 -5.58 -0.82 5.95
CA PHE A 22 -5.18 -1.30 7.27
C PHE A 22 -3.65 -1.34 7.35
N ASP A 23 -3.13 -0.75 8.42
CA ASP A 23 -1.69 -0.71 8.70
C ASP A 23 -1.25 -1.97 9.45
N ALA A 24 -1.14 -3.08 8.71
CA ALA A 24 -0.46 -4.29 9.14
C ALA A 24 0.70 -4.53 8.18
N PRO A 25 1.96 -4.43 8.61
CA PRO A 25 3.10 -4.49 7.69
C PRO A 25 3.09 -5.77 6.84
N PRO A 26 3.01 -5.67 5.49
CA PRO A 26 2.88 -4.46 4.67
C PRO A 26 1.44 -3.95 4.55
N ALA A 27 1.25 -2.62 4.61
CA ALA A 27 -0.08 -1.99 4.53
C ALA A 27 -0.93 -2.59 3.41
N THR A 28 -2.20 -2.90 3.70
CA THR A 28 -3.05 -3.70 2.81
C THR A 28 -4.41 -3.04 2.61
N LEU A 29 -4.95 -3.17 1.40
CA LEU A 29 -6.31 -2.75 1.10
C LEU A 29 -7.31 -3.70 1.78
N SER A 30 -8.29 -3.15 2.48
CA SER A 30 -9.40 -3.90 3.05
C SER A 30 -10.73 -3.43 2.46
N PHE A 31 -11.54 -4.37 2.02
CA PHE A 31 -12.88 -4.11 1.47
C PHE A 31 -13.99 -4.43 2.50
N GLU A 32 -13.60 -4.99 3.64
CA GLU A 32 -14.47 -5.45 4.70
C GLU A 32 -14.02 -4.87 6.05
N ASN A 33 -14.87 -4.94 7.06
CA ASN A 33 -14.60 -4.51 8.44
C ASN A 33 -14.10 -3.05 8.58
N PRO A 34 -14.99 -2.05 8.37
CA PRO A 34 -14.64 -0.63 8.44
C PRO A 34 -14.03 -0.17 9.77
N ASP A 35 -14.41 -0.83 10.86
CA ASP A 35 -13.90 -0.54 12.21
C ASP A 35 -12.38 -0.79 12.34
N GLY A 36 -11.81 -1.61 11.46
CA GLY A 36 -10.39 -1.90 11.42
C GLY A 36 -9.60 -0.99 10.47
N TRP A 37 -10.23 -0.04 9.78
CA TRP A 37 -9.52 0.79 8.80
C TRP A 37 -8.78 1.93 9.49
N ASN A 38 -7.48 2.08 9.21
CA ASN A 38 -6.71 3.24 9.65
C ASN A 38 -7.05 4.49 8.82
N VAL A 39 -7.30 4.28 7.52
CA VAL A 39 -7.71 5.30 6.55
C VAL A 39 -8.72 4.67 5.59
N TRP A 40 -9.64 5.44 5.03
CA TRP A 40 -10.54 4.99 3.97
C TRP A 40 -10.49 5.92 2.75
N ILE A 41 -10.89 5.37 1.60
CA ILE A 41 -10.91 6.05 0.31
C ILE A 41 -12.33 5.98 -0.24
N ASP A 42 -12.88 7.14 -0.60
CA ASP A 42 -14.10 7.26 -1.41
C ASP A 42 -13.70 7.48 -2.87
N ASN A 43 -13.92 6.46 -3.68
CA ASN A 43 -13.68 6.41 -5.11
C ASN A 43 -15.01 6.29 -5.87
N SER A 44 -15.95 7.21 -5.61
CA SER A 44 -17.28 7.26 -6.22
C SER A 44 -17.33 7.12 -7.76
N ASN A 45 -16.26 7.47 -8.47
CA ASN A 45 -16.16 7.37 -9.93
C ASN A 45 -15.49 6.08 -10.43
N GLU A 46 -15.22 5.11 -9.55
CA GLU A 46 -14.63 3.81 -9.89
C GLU A 46 -13.31 3.95 -10.67
N LYS A 47 -12.52 4.97 -10.33
CA LYS A 47 -11.22 5.18 -10.94
C LYS A 47 -10.29 4.04 -10.57
N GLU A 48 -9.36 3.71 -11.46
CA GLU A 48 -8.32 2.74 -11.15
C GLU A 48 -7.36 3.34 -10.12
N ILE A 49 -7.30 2.71 -8.94
CA ILE A 49 -6.39 3.07 -7.86
C ILE A 49 -5.29 2.03 -7.77
N ILE A 50 -4.06 2.51 -7.74
CA ILE A 50 -2.86 1.70 -7.51
C ILE A 50 -2.39 2.00 -6.10
N HIS A 51 -2.51 1.03 -5.21
CA HIS A 51 -1.93 1.05 -3.88
C HIS A 51 -0.54 0.42 -3.92
N THR A 52 0.47 1.05 -3.31
CA THR A 52 1.82 0.52 -3.20
C THR A 52 2.24 0.52 -1.74
N ALA A 53 2.40 -0.67 -1.16
CA ALA A 53 2.95 -0.78 0.19
C ALA A 53 4.45 -0.48 0.14
N ILE A 54 4.88 0.47 0.98
CA ILE A 54 6.29 0.85 1.07
C ILE A 54 6.96 0.06 2.19
N ASP A 55 6.50 0.25 3.41
CA ASP A 55 7.08 -0.39 4.59
C ASP A 55 6.89 -1.92 4.55
N HIS A 56 7.93 -2.64 4.97
CA HIS A 56 7.99 -4.11 4.95
C HIS A 56 7.63 -4.77 3.60
N CYS A 57 7.74 -4.04 2.48
CA CYS A 57 7.54 -4.60 1.14
C CYS A 57 8.61 -4.15 0.13
N LEU A 58 8.87 -2.85 0.05
CA LEU A 58 9.96 -2.30 -0.75
C LEU A 58 11.23 -2.23 0.10
N ASP A 59 12.34 -2.68 -0.47
CA ASP A 59 13.66 -2.51 0.13
C ASP A 59 14.07 -1.03 0.02
N ILE A 60 13.61 -0.22 0.96
CA ILE A 60 14.08 1.16 1.13
C ILE A 60 15.29 1.13 2.07
N PRO A 61 16.47 1.58 1.61
CA PRO A 61 17.64 1.65 2.48
C PRO A 61 17.41 2.64 3.63
N GLY A 62 17.89 2.31 4.83
CA GLY A 62 17.76 3.16 6.02
C GLY A 62 18.56 4.47 5.92
N LEU A 63 18.51 5.30 6.98
CA LEU A 63 19.05 6.68 7.08
C LEU A 63 20.47 6.93 6.52
N GLU A 64 21.27 5.89 6.25
CA GLU A 64 22.61 5.98 5.65
C GLU A 64 22.85 5.09 4.41
N GLY A 65 21.80 4.61 3.71
CA GLY A 65 22.00 3.84 2.48
C GLY A 65 22.38 2.37 2.69
N GLU A 66 22.51 1.90 3.93
CA GLU A 66 22.82 0.49 4.23
C GLU A 66 21.55 -0.37 4.25
N ARG A 67 21.70 -1.57 3.66
CA ARG A 67 20.66 -2.60 3.60
C ARG A 67 20.71 -3.40 4.90
N CYS A 68 19.62 -3.44 5.66
CA CYS A 68 19.52 -4.39 6.77
C CYS A 68 19.53 -5.81 6.19
N GLU A 69 20.55 -6.59 6.54
CA GLU A 69 20.70 -8.01 6.16
C GLU A 69 19.72 -8.93 6.89
#